data_AF-A0A4Y2G2L5-F1
#
_entry.id   AF-A0A4Y2G2L5-F1
#
_cell.length_a   1.000
_cell.length_b   1.000
_cell.length_c   1.000
_cell.angle_alpha   90.00
_cell.angle_beta   90.00
_cell.angle_gamma   90.00
#
_symmetry.space_group_name_H-M   'P 1'
#
loop_
_entity.id
_entity.type
_entity.pdbx_description
1 polymer ?
#
loop_
_entity_poly.entity_id
_entity_poly.type
_entity_poly.pdbx_seq_one_letter_code
_entity_poly.pdbx_strand_id
1 'polypeptide(L)'
;MTVPHACSIPGGLSIGSKIYIHGMVPEDASEFSIALQRGADVEFADLQLYLVAKLGRSPMVVWNSRQGATWGVEEQLAGAFPFPAFPRAFLLVITAYMDSYEVADLPNFSIKVRDGLPISAITHLAIQAEPLNSER
;
A
#
# COMPACT_ATOMS: atom_id res chain seq x y z
N MET A 1 -0.46 16.30 -12.20
CA MET A 1 -0.76 15.01 -12.84
C MET A 1 0.10 13.95 -12.17
N THR A 2 -0.47 13.18 -11.25
CA THR A 2 0.17 11.96 -10.74
C THR A 2 -0.41 10.81 -11.55
N VAL A 3 0.40 10.26 -12.46
CA VAL A 3 0.04 9.02 -13.15
C VAL A 3 0.24 7.90 -12.11
N PRO A 4 -0.76 7.05 -11.82
CA PRO A 4 -0.55 5.90 -10.96
C PRO A 4 0.60 5.06 -11.52
N HIS A 5 1.68 4.93 -10.75
CA HIS A 5 2.84 4.18 -11.19
C HIS A 5 2.65 2.73 -10.76
N ALA A 6 1.89 1.96 -11.56
CA ALA A 6 1.85 0.52 -11.43
C ALA A 6 3.08 -0.07 -12.11
N CYS A 7 3.97 -0.69 -11.34
CA CYS A 7 5.15 -1.39 -11.85
C CYS A 7 4.95 -2.90 -11.70
N SER A 8 5.35 -3.66 -12.72
CA SER A 8 5.40 -5.11 -12.65
C SER A 8 6.47 -5.55 -11.65
N ILE A 9 6.15 -6.52 -10.80
CA ILE A 9 7.10 -7.20 -9.90
C ILE A 9 7.79 -8.29 -10.72
N PRO A 10 9.09 -8.13 -11.10
CA PRO A 10 9.76 -9.10 -11.96
C PRO A 10 9.86 -10.46 -11.28
N GLY A 11 9.37 -11.51 -11.96
CA GLY A 11 9.33 -12.86 -11.41
C GLY A 11 8.20 -13.12 -10.40
N GLY A 12 7.37 -12.12 -10.09
CA GLY A 12 6.30 -12.21 -9.10
C GLY A 12 6.81 -12.30 -7.67
N LEU A 13 5.88 -12.45 -6.72
CA LEU A 13 6.21 -12.68 -5.31
C LEU A 13 6.24 -14.17 -4.98
N SER A 14 7.21 -14.55 -4.16
CA SER A 14 7.32 -15.86 -3.53
C SER A 14 7.52 -15.72 -2.01
N ILE A 15 7.35 -16.81 -1.26
CA ILE A 15 7.59 -16.79 0.19
C ILE A 15 9.04 -16.34 0.47
N GLY A 16 9.21 -15.41 1.39
CA GLY A 16 10.48 -14.77 1.73
C GLY A 16 10.84 -13.57 0.86
N SER A 17 10.08 -13.29 -0.21
CA SER A 17 10.27 -12.09 -1.04
C SER A 17 10.07 -10.82 -0.22
N LYS A 18 10.88 -9.80 -0.52
CA LYS A 18 10.81 -8.48 0.11
C LYS A 18 10.63 -7.41 -0.96
N ILE A 19 9.66 -6.53 -0.73
CA ILE A 19 9.47 -5.31 -1.51
C ILE A 19 10.00 -4.16 -0.66
N TYR A 20 10.95 -3.41 -1.22
CA TYR A 20 11.53 -2.23 -0.60
C TYR A 20 10.97 -0.99 -1.29
N ILE A 21 10.25 -0.16 -0.54
CA ILE A 21 9.71 1.10 -1.02
C ILE A 21 10.46 2.22 -0.29
N HIS A 22 11.38 2.85 -1.01
CA HIS A 22 12.11 4.02 -0.53
C HIS A 22 11.51 5.26 -1.17
N GLY A 23 11.03 6.19 -0.35
CA GLY A 23 10.31 7.36 -0.84
C GLY A 23 10.38 8.54 0.10
N MET A 24 9.82 9.65 -0.33
CA MET A 24 9.64 10.86 0.45
C MET A 24 8.19 11.28 0.31
N VAL A 25 7.55 11.61 1.42
CA VAL A 25 6.18 12.14 1.41
C VAL A 25 6.21 13.52 0.74
N PRO A 26 5.43 13.78 -0.33
CA PRO A 26 5.40 15.10 -0.97
C PRO A 26 4.89 16.18 -0.01
N GLU A 27 5.44 17.39 -0.10
CA GLU A 27 5.05 18.53 0.76
C GLU A 27 3.55 18.86 0.64
N ASP A 28 3.05 18.89 -0.59
CA ASP A 28 1.67 19.26 -0.92
C ASP A 28 0.77 18.05 -1.15
N ALA A 29 1.00 16.91 -0.50
CA ALA A 29 0.12 15.75 -0.59
C ALA A 29 -0.94 15.74 0.52
N SER A 30 -2.18 15.44 0.17
CA SER A 30 -3.24 15.17 1.15
C SER A 30 -3.21 13.72 1.63
N GLU A 31 -2.86 12.80 0.73
CA GLU A 31 -2.67 11.39 1.01
C GLU A 31 -1.76 10.74 -0.04
N PHE A 32 -1.25 9.56 0.29
CA PHE A 32 -0.66 8.66 -0.69
C PHE A 32 -1.12 7.22 -0.45
N SER A 33 -1.12 6.41 -1.50
CA SER A 33 -1.52 5.03 -1.46
C SER A 33 -0.45 4.07 -2.00
N ILE A 34 -0.45 2.86 -1.44
CA ILE A 34 0.40 1.74 -1.84
C ILE A 34 -0.50 0.53 -2.05
N ALA A 35 -0.44 -0.09 -3.23
CA ALA A 35 -1.28 -1.22 -3.59
C ALA A 35 -0.45 -2.43 -4.05
N LEU A 36 -0.78 -3.61 -3.53
CA LEU A 36 -0.32 -4.91 -4.05
C LEU A 36 -1.46 -5.55 -4.83
N GLN A 37 -1.28 -5.66 -6.15
CA GLN A 37 -2.38 -5.96 -7.06
C GLN A 37 -2.09 -7.12 -8.03
N ARG A 38 -3.16 -7.80 -8.43
CA ARG A 38 -3.17 -8.83 -9.46
C ARG A 38 -3.46 -8.20 -10.82
N GLY A 39 -2.41 -8.03 -11.63
CA GLY A 39 -2.48 -7.42 -12.96
C GLY A 39 -2.23 -5.91 -12.93
N ALA A 40 -2.12 -5.29 -14.10
CA ALA A 40 -1.78 -3.88 -14.23
C ALA A 40 -2.97 -2.91 -14.11
N ASP A 41 -4.20 -3.43 -14.15
CA ASP A 41 -5.42 -2.63 -14.13
C ASP A 41 -5.67 -2.03 -12.75
N VAL A 42 -5.38 -0.75 -12.56
CA VAL A 42 -5.55 -0.07 -11.27
C VAL A 42 -7.02 0.09 -10.86
N GLU A 43 -7.94 0.15 -11.83
CA GLU A 43 -9.36 0.37 -11.57
C GLU A 43 -10.08 -0.91 -11.16
N PHE A 44 -9.70 -2.06 -11.72
CA PHE A 44 -10.43 -3.32 -11.56
C PHE A 44 -9.61 -4.49 -11.00
N ALA A 45 -8.29 -4.36 -10.82
CA ALA A 45 -7.49 -5.45 -10.26
C ALA A 45 -7.94 -5.82 -8.85
N ASP A 46 -7.82 -7.11 -8.54
CA ASP A 46 -7.85 -7.57 -7.17
C ASP A 46 -6.65 -7.02 -6.41
N LEU A 47 -6.91 -6.50 -5.21
CA LEU A 47 -5.92 -5.88 -4.33
C LEU A 47 -5.81 -6.72 -3.06
N GLN A 48 -4.64 -7.31 -2.85
CA GLN A 48 -4.33 -7.99 -1.59
C GLN A 48 -4.05 -6.98 -0.47
N LEU A 49 -3.53 -5.81 -0.84
CA LEU A 49 -3.33 -4.67 0.03
C LEU A 49 -3.63 -3.41 -0.76
N TYR A 50 -4.44 -2.53 -0.20
CA TYR A 50 -4.57 -1.13 -0.57
C TYR A 50 -4.39 -0.30 0.70
N LEU A 51 -3.21 0.24 0.91
CA LEU A 51 -2.86 1.06 2.07
C LEU A 51 -2.93 2.52 1.68
N VAL A 52 -3.61 3.35 2.47
CA VAL A 52 -3.71 4.80 2.28
C VAL A 52 -3.22 5.51 3.53
N ALA A 53 -2.18 6.33 3.37
CA ALA A 53 -1.66 7.20 4.40
C ALA A 53 -2.25 8.61 4.22
N LYS A 54 -3.17 8.99 5.10
CA LYS A 54 -3.83 10.30 5.12
C LYS A 54 -2.96 11.27 5.93
N LEU A 55 -2.57 12.39 5.32
CA LEU A 55 -1.57 13.33 5.85
C LEU A 55 -2.17 14.59 6.49
N GLY A 56 -3.50 14.68 6.56
CA GLY A 56 -4.21 15.85 7.08
C GLY A 56 -3.98 16.11 8.58
N ARG A 57 -4.80 16.99 9.17
CA ARG A 57 -4.67 17.41 10.59
C ARG A 57 -4.65 16.26 11.59
N SER A 58 -5.36 15.17 11.28
CA SER A 58 -5.37 13.94 12.06
C SER A 58 -4.80 12.82 11.19
N PRO A 59 -3.47 12.69 11.10
CA PRO A 59 -2.85 11.75 10.19
C PRO A 59 -3.12 10.31 10.63
N MET A 60 -3.41 9.45 9.68
CA MET A 60 -3.76 8.05 9.93
C MET A 60 -3.41 7.19 8.73
N VAL A 61 -3.22 5.90 8.98
CA VAL A 61 -3.09 4.90 7.92
C VAL A 61 -4.32 4.01 7.97
N VAL A 62 -5.03 3.92 6.86
CA VAL A 62 -6.10 2.95 6.67
C VAL A 62 -5.68 1.97 5.59
N TRP A 63 -6.25 0.79 5.61
CA TRP A 63 -6.00 -0.21 4.59
C TRP A 63 -7.22 -1.07 4.33
N ASN A 64 -7.27 -1.64 3.14
CA ASN A 64 -8.33 -2.54 2.72
C ASN A 64 -7.78 -3.56 1.72
N SER A 65 -8.63 -4.48 1.29
CA SER A 65 -8.42 -5.40 0.18
C SER A 65 -9.61 -5.34 -0.78
N ARG A 66 -9.41 -5.70 -2.04
CA ARG A 66 -10.45 -5.77 -3.05
C ARG A 66 -10.38 -7.10 -3.77
N GLN A 67 -11.50 -7.81 -3.86
CA GLN A 67 -11.58 -9.07 -4.60
C GLN A 67 -12.88 -9.14 -5.40
N GLY A 68 -12.80 -9.48 -6.68
CA GLY A 68 -13.97 -9.55 -7.57
C GLY A 68 -14.73 -8.22 -7.61
N ALA A 69 -14.00 -7.11 -7.75
CA ALA A 69 -14.53 -5.74 -7.70
C ALA A 69 -15.24 -5.33 -6.40
N THR A 70 -15.16 -6.13 -5.33
CA THR A 70 -15.78 -5.84 -4.04
C THR A 70 -14.72 -5.45 -3.02
N TRP A 71 -14.89 -4.31 -2.35
CA TRP A 71 -14.04 -3.89 -1.24
C TRP A 71 -14.36 -4.67 0.03
N GLY A 72 -13.33 -5.01 0.79
CA GLY A 72 -13.46 -5.53 2.14
C GLY A 72 -13.83 -4.44 3.15
N VAL A 73 -13.71 -4.80 4.43
CA VAL A 73 -13.85 -3.85 5.54
C VAL A 73 -12.59 -3.00 5.63
N GLU A 74 -12.74 -1.68 5.65
CA GLU A 74 -11.62 -0.77 5.90
C GLU A 74 -11.15 -0.93 7.36
N GLU A 75 -9.84 -1.09 7.52
CA GLU A 75 -9.19 -1.22 8.81
C GLU A 75 -8.22 -0.07 9.02
N GLN A 76 -8.12 0.44 10.24
CA GLN A 76 -7.18 1.50 10.60
C GLN A 76 -5.97 0.89 11.32
N LEU A 77 -4.77 1.30 10.91
CA LEU A 77 -3.55 0.98 11.64
C LEU A 77 -3.59 1.61 13.03
N ALA A 78 -3.41 0.78 14.06
CA ALA A 78 -3.31 1.25 15.43
C ALA A 78 -1.90 1.82 15.73
N GLY A 79 -1.84 2.81 16.62
CA GLY A 79 -0.58 3.39 17.09
C GLY A 79 -0.23 4.72 16.44
N ALA A 80 1.05 5.08 16.51
CA ALA A 80 1.55 6.34 15.97
C ALA A 80 1.59 6.31 14.44
N PHE A 81 1.39 7.48 13.82
CA PHE A 81 1.53 7.62 12.38
C PHE A 81 2.98 7.30 11.95
N PRO A 82 3.19 6.35 11.02
CA PRO A 82 4.51 5.75 10.81
C PRO A 82 5.37 6.47 9.78
N PHE A 83 4.79 7.38 8.98
CA PHE A 83 5.51 8.08 7.95
C PHE A 83 6.04 9.43 8.47
N PRO A 84 7.29 9.78 8.16
CA PRO A 84 7.86 11.02 8.60
C PRO A 84 7.31 12.20 7.79
N ALA A 85 7.31 13.39 8.38
CA ALA A 85 6.98 14.61 7.67
C ALA A 85 8.04 14.95 6.60
N PHE A 86 7.61 15.63 5.53
CA PHE A 86 8.52 16.22 4.54
C PHE A 86 9.58 17.10 5.23
N PRO A 87 10.86 17.09 4.79
CA PRO A 87 11.43 16.40 3.61
C PRO A 87 12.12 15.07 3.94
N ARG A 88 11.76 14.40 5.04
CA ARG A 88 12.45 13.17 5.46
C ARG A 88 12.02 11.98 4.59
N ALA A 89 13.00 11.17 4.18
CA ALA A 89 12.76 9.92 3.48
C ALA A 89 12.27 8.84 4.45
N PHE A 90 11.50 7.88 3.93
CA PHE A 90 11.08 6.67 4.63
C PHE A 90 11.46 5.42 3.84
N LEU A 91 11.61 4.31 4.57
CA LEU A 91 11.76 2.97 4.01
C LEU A 91 10.63 2.10 4.52
N LEU A 92 9.80 1.60 3.61
CA LEU A 92 8.79 0.59 3.90
C LEU A 92 9.27 -0.75 3.35
N VAL A 93 9.27 -1.79 4.17
CA VAL A 93 9.66 -3.14 3.75
C VAL A 93 8.48 -4.09 3.94
N ILE A 94 7.93 -4.59 2.84
CA ILE A 94 6.86 -5.59 2.87
C ILE A 94 7.48 -6.96 2.61
N THR A 95 7.30 -7.89 3.54
CA THR A 95 7.79 -9.28 3.43
C THR A 95 6.62 -10.22 3.22
N ALA A 96 6.69 -11.04 2.18
CA ALA A 96 5.71 -12.09 1.92
C ALA A 96 6.06 -13.37 2.71
N TYR A 97 5.16 -13.83 3.57
CA TYR A 97 5.20 -15.10 4.27
C TYR A 97 4.11 -16.02 3.77
N MET A 98 4.15 -17.30 4.17
CA MET A 98 3.26 -18.35 3.66
C MET A 98 1.77 -17.98 3.74
N ASP A 99 1.34 -17.31 4.79
CA ASP A 99 -0.06 -16.98 5.07
C ASP A 99 -0.30 -15.47 5.27
N SER A 100 0.72 -14.64 5.08
CA SER A 100 0.65 -13.23 5.45
C SER A 100 1.66 -12.35 4.72
N TYR A 101 1.40 -11.05 4.75
CA TYR A 101 2.35 -9.99 4.41
C TYR A 101 2.60 -9.19 5.67
N GLU A 102 3.85 -9.10 6.09
CA GLU A 102 4.24 -8.27 7.22
C GLU A 102 4.97 -7.03 6.71
N VAL A 103 4.73 -5.91 7.38
CA VAL A 103 5.42 -4.67 7.07
C VAL A 103 6.36 -4.32 8.21
N ALA A 104 7.65 -4.18 7.89
CA ALA A 104 8.67 -3.88 8.87
C ALA A 104 8.40 -2.52 9.54
N ASP A 105 8.79 -2.40 10.81
CA ASP A 105 8.68 -1.19 11.62
C ASP A 105 7.26 -0.64 11.82
N LEU A 106 6.24 -1.41 11.37
CA LEU A 106 4.83 -1.21 11.65
C LEU A 106 4.35 -2.28 12.64
N PRO A 107 4.50 -2.05 13.97
CA PRO A 107 4.14 -3.06 14.95
C PRO A 107 2.65 -3.43 14.82
N ASN A 108 2.37 -4.73 14.82
CA ASN A 108 1.04 -5.32 14.67
C ASN A 108 0.39 -5.14 13.28
N PHE A 109 1.15 -4.73 12.25
CA PHE A 109 0.63 -4.68 10.89
C PHE A 109 1.03 -5.93 10.09
N SER A 110 0.16 -6.94 10.15
CA SER A 110 0.26 -8.17 9.37
C SER A 110 -1.05 -8.41 8.64
N ILE A 111 -0.98 -8.64 7.33
CA ILE A 111 -2.14 -8.83 6.47
C ILE A 111 -2.19 -10.29 6.07
N LYS A 112 -3.28 -11.00 6.40
CA LYS A 112 -3.45 -12.39 5.96
C LYS A 112 -3.67 -12.47 4.44
N VAL A 113 -3.06 -13.48 3.83
CA VAL A 113 -3.35 -13.85 2.43
C VAL A 113 -4.83 -14.17 2.30
N ARG A 114 -5.49 -13.65 1.27
CA ARG A 114 -6.93 -13.86 1.05
C ARG A 114 -7.16 -15.13 0.23
N ASP A 115 -8.29 -15.81 0.48
CA ASP A 115 -8.71 -16.96 -0.32
C ASP A 115 -8.86 -16.57 -1.79
N GLY A 116 -8.28 -17.36 -2.70
CA GLY A 116 -8.31 -17.05 -4.14
C GLY A 116 -7.33 -15.97 -4.61
N LEU A 117 -6.56 -15.36 -3.69
CA LEU A 117 -5.46 -14.42 -3.98
C LEU A 117 -4.16 -14.89 -3.32
N PRO A 118 -3.58 -16.03 -3.77
CA PRO A 118 -2.30 -16.49 -3.25
C PRO A 118 -1.18 -15.47 -3.53
N ILE A 119 -0.06 -15.58 -2.82
CA ILE A 119 1.08 -14.66 -2.97
C ILE A 119 1.57 -14.55 -4.41
N SER A 120 1.60 -15.68 -5.12
CA SER A 120 2.00 -15.75 -6.53
C SER A 120 1.04 -15.04 -7.49
N ALA A 121 -0.18 -14.69 -7.06
CA ALA A 121 -1.12 -13.92 -7.86
C ALA A 121 -0.78 -12.42 -7.90
N ILE A 122 0.03 -11.94 -6.94
CA ILE A 122 0.46 -10.54 -6.91
C ILE A 122 1.58 -10.35 -7.93
N THR A 123 1.32 -9.46 -8.87
CA THR A 123 2.20 -9.24 -10.04
C THR A 123 2.61 -7.79 -10.19
N HIS A 124 1.93 -6.85 -9.53
CA HIS A 124 2.21 -5.43 -9.64
C HIS A 124 2.17 -4.75 -8.28
N LEU A 125 3.00 -3.72 -8.14
CA LEU A 125 2.98 -2.74 -7.07
C LEU A 125 2.53 -1.42 -7.68
N ALA A 126 1.53 -0.76 -7.11
CA ALA A 126 1.14 0.59 -7.50
C ALA A 126 1.33 1.58 -6.36
N ILE A 127 1.82 2.77 -6.69
CA ILE A 127 1.98 3.88 -5.76
C ILE A 127 1.39 5.13 -6.40
N GLN A 128 0.60 5.86 -5.62
CA GLN A 128 -0.05 7.09 -6.04
C GLN A 128 -0.05 8.11 -4.89
N ALA A 129 0.01 9.39 -5.22
CA ALA A 129 -0.14 10.48 -4.26
C ALA A 129 -1.21 11.44 -4.78
N GLU A 130 -2.07 11.89 -3.87
CA GLU A 130 -3.09 12.89 -4.15
C GLU A 130 -2.61 14.26 -3.67
N PRO A 131 -2.66 15.30 -4.52
CA PRO A 131 -2.32 16.64 -4.10
C PRO A 131 -3.30 17.15 -3.03
N LEU A 132 -2.86 18.12 -2.24
CA LEU A 132 -3.72 18.90 -1.39
C LEU A 132 -4.59 19.78 -2.30
N ASN A 133 -5.90 19.54 -2.36
CA ASN A 133 -6.80 20.37 -3.15
C ASN A 133 -6.67 21.83 -2.68
N SER A 134 -6.25 22.72 -3.58
CA SER A 134 -6.16 24.17 -3.35
C SER A 134 -7.52 24.87 -3.47
N GLU A 135 -8.63 24.20 -3.12
CA GLU A 135 -9.96 24.78 -3.16
C GLU A 135 -10.75 24.40 -1.91
N ARG A 136 -10.62 25.24 -0.87
CA ARG A 136 -11.72 25.86 -0.11
C ARG A 136 -11.19 26.92 0.84
#